data_AF-I6AWT5-F1
#
_entry.id   AF-I6AWT5-F1
#
_cell.length_a   1.000
_cell.length_b   1.000
_cell.length_c   1.000
_cell.angle_alpha   90.00
_cell.angle_beta   90.00
_cell.angle_gamma   90.00
#
_symmetry.space_group_name_H-M   'P 1'
#
loop_
_entity.id
_entity.type
_entity.pdbx_description
1 polymer ?
#
loop_
_entity_poly.entity_id
_entity_poly.type
_entity_poly.pdbx_seq_one_letter_code
_entity_poly.pdbx_strand_id
1 'polypeptide(L)'
;MPAERHDPGQLHLPFRIPAKDWFGPREAGAVLGLSERTIEELYDKGTLSGHRHNAGEGKRMTKRIPRAWLVAYAIRTADYDDVAMLDAFLDSLPHLPPASLLRVAETARRLSLSPSR
;
A
#
# COMPACT_ATOMS: atom_id res chain seq x y z
N MET A 1 36.93 10.67 21.00
CA MET A 1 35.72 10.39 20.20
C MET A 1 36.16 10.17 18.76
N PRO A 2 36.15 8.94 18.22
CA PRO A 2 36.51 8.74 16.82
C PRO A 2 35.34 9.22 15.95
N ALA A 3 35.65 10.01 14.92
CA ALA A 3 34.69 10.47 13.94
C ALA A 3 34.16 9.27 13.13
N GLU A 4 32.83 9.13 13.08
CA GLU A 4 32.16 8.13 12.24
C GLU A 4 32.54 8.37 10.78
N ARG A 5 33.14 7.36 10.16
CA ARG A 5 33.40 7.36 8.72
C ARG A 5 32.06 7.15 8.02
N HIS A 6 31.53 8.21 7.41
CA HIS A 6 30.40 8.08 6.50
C HIS A 6 30.84 7.29 5.26
N ASP A 7 30.26 6.10 5.08
CA ASP A 7 30.38 5.32 3.85
C ASP A 7 29.49 5.97 2.77
N PRO A 8 30.06 6.54 1.69
CA PRO A 8 29.33 7.31 0.69
C PRO A 8 28.31 6.47 -0.12
N GLY A 9 28.25 5.16 0.09
CA GLY A 9 27.32 4.26 -0.61
C GLY A 9 25.98 4.01 0.09
N GLN A 10 25.79 4.40 1.35
CA GLN A 10 24.60 4.03 2.11
C GLN A 10 23.52 5.13 2.05
N LEU A 11 22.44 4.85 1.31
CA LEU A 11 21.29 5.75 1.22
C LEU A 11 20.55 5.77 2.58
N HIS A 12 20.85 6.76 3.41
CA HIS A 12 20.16 6.99 4.68
C HIS A 12 18.76 7.54 4.43
N LEU A 13 17.79 6.63 4.27
CA LEU A 13 16.38 7.00 4.27
C LEU A 13 15.93 7.19 5.73
N PRO A 14 15.29 8.31 6.10
CA PRO A 14 14.87 8.61 7.47
C PRO A 14 13.73 7.71 7.97
N PHE A 15 13.35 6.72 7.18
CA PHE A 15 12.35 5.71 7.49
C PHE A 15 12.88 4.34 7.06
N ARG A 16 12.67 3.33 7.93
CA ARG A 16 12.77 1.93 7.49
C ARG A 16 11.58 1.68 6.58
N ILE A 17 11.81 1.25 5.35
CA ILE A 17 10.74 0.63 4.55
C ILE A 17 10.38 -0.66 5.30
N PRO A 18 9.20 -0.78 5.94
CA PRO A 18 8.83 -2.01 6.63
C PRO A 18 8.89 -3.18 5.64
N ALA A 19 9.09 -4.41 6.13
CA ALA A 19 9.02 -5.60 5.28
C ALA A 19 7.72 -5.53 4.48
N LYS A 20 7.85 -5.24 3.18
CA LYS A 20 6.70 -4.99 2.32
C LYS A 20 6.17 -6.35 1.93
N ASP A 21 4.91 -6.60 2.25
CA ASP A 21 4.14 -7.66 1.60
C ASP A 21 4.05 -7.28 0.12
N TRP A 22 4.89 -7.92 -0.68
CA TRP A 22 4.90 -7.81 -2.13
C TRP A 22 4.02 -8.91 -2.68
N PHE A 23 3.04 -8.52 -3.47
CA PHE A 23 2.14 -9.45 -4.12
C PHE A 23 2.56 -9.61 -5.58
N GLY A 24 2.67 -10.86 -6.04
CA GLY A 24 2.65 -11.16 -7.46
C GLY A 24 1.26 -10.93 -8.05
N PRO A 25 1.12 -10.88 -9.39
CA PRO A 25 -0.18 -10.70 -10.05
C PRO A 25 -1.25 -11.70 -9.59
N ARG A 26 -0.89 -12.97 -9.41
CA ARG A 26 -1.79 -14.01 -8.89
C ARG A 26 -2.30 -13.72 -7.48
N GLU A 27 -1.39 -13.38 -6.57
CA GLU A 27 -1.73 -13.12 -5.15
C GLU A 27 -2.56 -11.84 -5.03
N ALA A 28 -2.20 -10.81 -5.79
CA ALA A 28 -2.97 -9.58 -5.90
C ALA A 28 -4.39 -9.83 -6.42
N GLY A 29 -4.54 -10.73 -7.40
CA GLY A 29 -5.85 -11.14 -7.93
C GLY A 29 -6.69 -11.81 -6.85
N ALA A 30 -6.10 -12.72 -6.08
CA ALA A 30 -6.79 -13.37 -4.96
C ALA A 30 -7.27 -12.37 -3.89
N VAL A 31 -6.46 -11.34 -3.58
CA VAL A 31 -6.84 -10.28 -2.62
C VAL A 31 -7.98 -9.41 -3.15
N LEU A 32 -7.97 -9.07 -4.43
CA LEU A 32 -8.97 -8.16 -5.03
C LEU A 32 -10.19 -8.89 -5.61
N GLY A 33 -10.22 -10.23 -5.57
CA GLY A 33 -11.27 -11.01 -6.23
C GLY A 33 -11.22 -10.93 -7.76
N LEU A 34 -10.04 -10.71 -8.35
CA LEU A 34 -9.84 -10.55 -9.79
C LEU A 34 -8.96 -11.66 -10.38
N SER A 35 -9.07 -11.89 -11.68
CA SER A 35 -8.17 -12.82 -12.37
C SER A 35 -6.73 -12.28 -12.44
N GLU A 36 -5.73 -13.16 -12.45
CA GLU A 36 -4.32 -12.78 -12.62
C GLU A 36 -4.11 -11.94 -13.88
N ARG A 37 -4.75 -12.31 -15.00
CA ARG A 37 -4.70 -11.57 -16.27
C ARG A 37 -5.23 -10.14 -16.11
N THR A 38 -6.35 -9.97 -15.41
CA THR A 38 -6.93 -8.64 -15.14
C THR A 38 -5.93 -7.77 -14.36
N ILE A 39 -5.26 -8.32 -13.36
CA ILE A 39 -4.23 -7.62 -12.59
C ILE A 39 -3.04 -7.23 -13.47
N GLU A 40 -2.60 -8.12 -14.36
CA GLU A 40 -1.51 -7.81 -15.29
C GLU A 40 -1.85 -6.66 -16.23
N GLU A 41 -3.07 -6.64 -16.77
CA GLU A 41 -3.57 -5.57 -17.64
C GLU A 41 -3.68 -4.23 -16.89
N LEU A 42 -4.21 -4.25 -15.66
CA LEU A 42 -4.27 -3.06 -14.79
C LEU A 42 -2.88 -2.51 -14.46
N TYR A 43 -1.91 -3.40 -14.25
CA TYR A 43 -0.53 -3.03 -14.03
C TYR A 43 0.08 -2.38 -15.27
N ASP A 44 -0.11 -2.98 -16.44
CA ASP A 44 0.52 -2.51 -17.68
C ASP A 44 -0.10 -1.22 -18.21
N LYS A 45 -1.38 -0.96 -17.89
CA LYS A 45 -2.07 0.32 -18.12
C LYS A 45 -1.70 1.41 -17.11
N GLY A 46 -0.95 1.08 -16.06
CA GLY A 46 -0.59 2.03 -14.98
C GLY A 46 -1.70 2.30 -13.97
N THR A 47 -2.85 1.64 -14.08
CA THR A 47 -3.97 1.77 -13.12
C THR A 47 -3.61 1.20 -11.75
N LEU A 48 -2.82 0.11 -11.75
CA LEU A 48 -2.24 -0.50 -10.55
C LEU A 48 -0.72 -0.37 -10.58
N SER A 49 -0.12 0.22 -9.54
CA SER A 49 1.32 0.53 -9.50
C SER A 49 2.14 -0.48 -8.72
N GLY A 50 3.40 -0.64 -9.09
CA GLY A 50 4.36 -1.48 -8.36
C GLY A 50 5.76 -1.40 -8.96
N HIS A 51 6.58 -2.41 -8.68
CA HIS A 51 7.91 -2.54 -9.28
C HIS A 51 7.95 -3.71 -10.25
N ARG A 52 8.73 -3.55 -11.32
CA ARG A 52 9.14 -4.64 -12.18
C ARG A 52 10.59 -4.96 -11.85
N HIS A 53 10.89 -6.23 -11.58
CA HIS A 53 12.26 -6.69 -11.42
C HIS A 53 12.57 -7.78 -12.44
N ASN A 54 13.79 -7.75 -12.96
CA ASN A 54 14.27 -8.79 -13.86
C ASN A 54 14.78 -9.96 -13.02
N ALA A 55 14.06 -11.09 -13.05
CA ALA A 55 14.38 -12.29 -12.29
C ALA A 55 15.14 -13.29 -13.18
N GLY A 56 16.37 -12.94 -13.58
CA GLY A 56 17.27 -13.82 -14.33
C GLY A 56 17.26 -13.59 -15.84
N GLU A 57 18.45 -13.32 -16.39
CA GLU A 57 18.82 -13.33 -17.81
C GLU A 57 17.83 -12.67 -18.81
N GLY A 58 17.03 -11.69 -18.38
CA GLY A 58 16.16 -10.93 -19.28
C GLY A 58 14.94 -11.65 -19.82
N LYS A 59 14.64 -12.88 -19.36
CA LYS A 59 13.56 -13.70 -19.95
C LYS A 59 12.20 -13.55 -19.27
N ARG A 60 12.13 -13.08 -18.02
CA ARG A 60 10.85 -12.86 -17.33
C ARG A 60 10.92 -11.69 -16.34
N MET A 61 10.15 -10.64 -16.61
CA MET A 61 9.97 -9.51 -15.71
C MET A 61 8.94 -9.89 -14.65
N THR A 62 9.36 -9.98 -13.39
CA THR A 62 8.48 -10.25 -12.26
C THR A 62 7.87 -8.94 -11.77
N LYS A 63 6.54 -8.83 -11.83
CA LYS A 63 5.77 -7.72 -11.27
C LYS A 63 5.61 -7.96 -9.76
N ARG A 64 5.90 -6.93 -8.95
CA ARG A 64 5.66 -6.92 -7.50
C ARG A 64 4.83 -5.71 -7.13
N ILE A 65 3.67 -5.95 -6.55
CA ILE A 65 2.68 -4.93 -6.19
C ILE A 65 2.70 -4.76 -4.67
N PRO A 66 3.04 -3.58 -4.13
CA PRO A 66 2.88 -3.30 -2.71
C PRO A 66 1.44 -3.44 -2.25
N ARG A 67 1.22 -3.99 -1.05
CA ARG A 67 -0.09 -3.98 -0.38
C ARG A 67 -0.80 -2.62 -0.43
N ALA A 68 -0.06 -1.54 -0.19
CA ALA A 68 -0.60 -0.19 -0.18
C ALA A 68 -1.26 0.21 -1.52
N TRP A 69 -0.72 -0.26 -2.65
CA TRP A 69 -1.30 0.02 -3.96
C TRP A 69 -2.53 -0.85 -4.26
N LEU A 70 -2.59 -2.08 -3.73
CA LEU A 70 -3.81 -2.89 -3.79
C LEU A 70 -4.94 -2.23 -3.00
N VAL A 71 -4.66 -1.77 -1.77
CA VAL A 71 -5.63 -1.06 -0.94
C VAL A 71 -6.08 0.24 -1.62
N ALA A 72 -5.15 1.04 -2.14
CA ALA A 72 -5.50 2.27 -2.85
C ALA A 72 -6.32 2.01 -4.13
N TYR A 73 -6.05 0.92 -4.85
CA TYR A 73 -6.89 0.51 -5.98
C TYR A 73 -8.29 0.14 -5.52
N ALA A 74 -8.42 -0.74 -4.52
CA ALA A 74 -9.71 -1.18 -3.99
C ALA A 74 -10.58 0.00 -3.53
N ILE A 75 -10.00 0.97 -2.81
CA ILE A 75 -10.71 2.18 -2.39
C ILE A 75 -11.17 3.02 -3.59
N ARG A 76 -10.31 3.22 -4.59
CA ARG A 76 -10.66 4.04 -5.78
C ARG A 76 -11.74 3.41 -6.65
N THR A 77 -11.84 2.08 -6.66
CA THR A 77 -12.81 1.35 -7.46
C THR A 77 -14.03 0.91 -6.65
N ALA A 78 -14.06 1.19 -5.35
CA ALA A 78 -15.22 0.94 -4.52
C ALA A 78 -16.32 1.91 -4.94
N ASP A 79 -17.45 1.35 -5.41
CA ASP A 79 -18.69 2.09 -5.64
C ASP A 79 -19.58 2.06 -4.37
N TYR A 80 -18.93 2.10 -3.21
CA TYR A 80 -19.63 2.16 -1.93
C TYR A 80 -20.17 3.57 -1.72
N ASP A 81 -21.40 3.67 -1.23
CA ASP A 81 -21.85 4.93 -0.66
C ASP A 81 -21.00 5.28 0.58
N ASP A 82 -21.06 6.54 1.00
CA ASP A 82 -20.24 7.06 2.11
C ASP A 82 -20.42 6.23 3.39
N VAL A 83 -21.60 5.62 3.59
CA VAL A 83 -21.92 4.78 4.75
C VAL A 83 -21.19 3.45 4.65
N ALA A 84 -21.28 2.76 3.52
CA ALA A 84 -20.59 1.49 3.28
C ALA A 84 -19.06 1.65 3.30
N MET A 85 -18.54 2.80 2.84
CA MET A 85 -17.10 3.11 2.95
C MET A 85 -16.68 3.31 4.41
N LEU A 86 -17.49 4.02 5.21
CA LEU A 86 -17.24 4.19 6.64
C LEU A 86 -17.29 2.85 7.37
N ASP A 87 -18.30 2.02 7.13
CA ASP A 87 -18.45 0.71 7.75
C ASP A 87 -17.26 -0.20 7.42
N ALA A 88 -16.86 -0.25 6.14
CA ALA A 88 -15.67 -1.00 5.72
C ALA A 88 -14.38 -0.48 6.40
N PHE A 89 -14.24 0.83 6.59
CA PHE A 89 -13.12 1.40 7.32
C PHE A 89 -13.14 0.98 8.80
N LEU A 90 -14.30 1.07 9.46
CA LEU A 90 -14.47 0.69 10.86
C LEU A 90 -14.18 -0.80 11.09
N ASP A 91 -14.63 -1.68 10.19
CA ASP A 91 -14.37 -3.12 10.23
C ASP A 91 -12.88 -3.46 10.08
N SER A 92 -12.09 -2.58 9.47
CA SER A 92 -10.65 -2.77 9.35
C SER A 92 -9.88 -2.41 10.64
N LEU A 93 -10.46 -1.61 11.53
CA LEU A 93 -9.79 -1.08 12.73
C LEU A 93 -9.31 -2.17 13.72
N PRO A 94 -10.07 -3.25 14.02
CA PRO A 94 -9.64 -4.28 14.98
C PRO A 94 -8.31 -4.97 14.63
N HIS A 95 -7.86 -4.89 13.38
CA HIS A 95 -6.58 -5.46 12.93
C HIS A 95 -5.38 -4.54 13.18
N LEU A 96 -5.60 -3.31 13.66
CA LEU A 96 -4.55 -2.33 13.91
C LEU A 96 -4.03 -2.41 15.35
N PRO A 97 -2.72 -2.18 15.58
CA PRO A 97 -2.19 -2.04 16.92
C PRO A 97 -2.83 -0.86 17.68
N PRO A 98 -2.93 -0.92 19.03
CA PRO A 98 -3.54 0.15 19.83
C PRO A 98 -2.96 1.56 19.56
N ALA A 99 -1.65 1.67 19.36
CA ALA A 99 -1.00 2.94 19.03
C ALA A 99 -1.48 3.53 17.69
N SER A 100 -1.78 2.68 16.70
CA SER A 100 -2.32 3.11 15.41
C SER A 100 -3.78 3.55 15.54
N LEU A 101 -4.57 2.85 16.35
CA LEU A 101 -5.97 3.24 16.65
C LEU A 101 -6.06 4.62 17.30
N LEU A 102 -5.17 4.93 18.26
CA LEU A 102 -5.09 6.25 18.88
C LEU A 102 -4.78 7.35 17.85
N ARG A 103 -3.88 7.06 16.89
CA ARG A 103 -3.57 8.02 15.80
C ARG A 103 -4.75 8.25 14.86
N VAL A 104 -5.52 7.20 14.55
CA VAL A 104 -6.76 7.30 13.76
C VAL A 104 -7.77 8.18 14.49
N ALA A 105 -8.05 7.88 15.77
CA ALA A 105 -8.99 8.63 16.59
C ALA A 105 -8.63 10.12 16.68
N GLU A 106 -7.35 10.43 16.93
CA GLU A 106 -6.89 11.82 17.01
C GLU A 106 -7.01 12.55 15.67
N THR A 107 -6.70 11.88 14.58
CA THR A 107 -6.82 12.45 13.24
C THR A 107 -8.28 12.73 12.88
N ALA A 108 -9.18 11.78 13.14
CA ALA A 108 -10.61 11.92 12.90
C ALA A 108 -11.20 13.08 13.73
N ARG A 109 -10.86 13.16 15.03
CA ARG A 109 -11.28 14.26 15.92
C ARG A 109 -10.82 15.62 15.42
N ARG A 110 -9.57 15.74 14.98
CA ARG A 110 -9.05 17.00 14.43
C ARG A 110 -9.79 17.43 13.17
N LEU A 111 -10.09 16.47 12.28
CA LEU A 111 -10.79 16.74 11.03
C LEU A 111 -12.26 17.13 11.27
N SER A 112 -12.95 16.52 12.23
CA SER A 112 -14.36 16.85 12.53
C SER A 112 -14.54 18.24 13.17
N LEU A 113 -13.51 18.76 13.83
CA LEU A 113 -13.50 20.09 14.45
C LEU A 113 -12.99 21.19 13.51
N SER A 114 -12.43 20.82 12.36
CA SER A 114 -11.99 21.78 11.35
C SER A 114 -13.16 22.06 10.41
N PRO A 115 -13.64 23.31 10.26
CA PRO A 115 -14.68 23.61 9.29
C PRO A 115 -14.18 23.22 7.90
N SER A 116 -14.98 22.42 7.19
CA SER A 116 -14.73 22.01 5.81
C SER A 116 -14.35 23.23 4.98
N ARG A 117 -13.20 23.18 4.30
CA ARG A 117 -12.83 24.17 3.30
C ARG A 117 -13.65 23.97 2.03
#